data_AF-A0A9D8KRE0-F1
#
_entry.id   AF-A0A9D8KRE0-F1
#
_cell.length_a   1.000
_cell.length_b   1.000
_cell.length_c   1.000
_cell.angle_alpha   90.00
_cell.angle_beta   90.00
_cell.angle_gamma   90.00
#
_symmetry.space_group_name_H-M   'P 1'
#
loop_
_entity.id
_entity.type
_entity.pdbx_description
1 polymer ?
#
loop_
_entity_poly.entity_id
_entity_poly.type
_entity_poly.pdbx_seq_one_letter_code
_entity_poly.pdbx_strand_id
1 'polypeptide(L)'
;MAGGDADALSRGHQSVGIFVLTSISEPKTVNLKCDPDRAVDLRERFPDDIFPGFHMNKKHWNTVSVMGSLDHKQIRELIQHSYSLVLDSLSKNVKATLI
;
A
#
# COMPACT_ATOMS: atom_id res chain seq x y z
N MET A 1 14.60 13.85 46.07
CA MET A 1 13.47 13.45 45.19
C MET A 1 13.99 13.43 43.77
N ALA A 2 14.50 12.27 43.34
CA ALA A 2 14.93 12.02 41.97
C ALA A 2 13.90 11.04 41.38
N GLY A 3 13.23 11.44 40.30
CA GLY A 3 12.15 10.66 39.73
C GLY A 3 11.46 11.40 38.60
N GLY A 4 12.20 11.69 37.54
CA GLY A 4 11.67 12.25 36.31
C GLY A 4 12.79 12.16 35.30
N ASP A 5 12.79 11.09 34.50
CA ASP A 5 13.47 10.92 33.19
C ASP A 5 13.55 9.44 32.77
N ALA A 6 12.56 8.62 33.14
CA ALA A 6 12.50 7.21 32.72
C ALA A 6 11.50 6.94 31.59
N ASP A 7 10.76 7.95 31.10
CA ASP A 7 9.59 7.72 30.23
C ASP A 7 9.81 8.02 28.72
N ALA A 8 11.05 8.27 28.29
CA ALA A 8 11.35 8.58 26.87
C ALA A 8 11.74 7.37 26.02
N LEU A 9 11.88 6.16 26.61
CA LEU A 9 12.47 5.00 25.95
C LEU A 9 11.50 3.87 25.56
N SER A 10 10.20 4.01 25.78
CA SER A 10 9.21 3.00 25.36
C SER A 10 8.73 3.18 23.90
N ARG A 11 9.54 3.80 23.03
CA ARG A 11 9.19 4.05 21.62
C ARG A 11 8.97 2.74 20.89
N GLY A 12 7.73 2.25 20.92
CA GLY A 12 7.32 1.06 20.19
C GLY A 12 7.69 1.21 18.72
N HIS A 13 8.41 0.23 18.19
CA HIS A 13 8.70 0.15 16.77
C HIS A 13 7.38 0.02 16.01
N GLN A 14 7.01 1.05 15.25
CA GLN A 14 5.90 0.98 14.30
C GLN A 14 6.43 0.36 13.00
N SER A 15 6.02 -0.86 12.69
CA SER A 15 6.35 -1.50 11.42
C SER A 15 5.59 -0.83 10.29
N VAL A 16 6.32 -0.27 9.32
CA VAL A 16 5.72 0.32 8.12
C VAL A 16 5.27 -0.80 7.19
N GLY A 17 4.01 -0.75 6.76
CA GLY A 17 3.47 -1.72 5.80
C GLY A 17 4.04 -1.54 4.40
N ILE A 18 4.17 -2.63 3.64
CA ILE A 18 4.53 -2.57 2.22
C ILE A 18 3.35 -1.97 1.43
N PHE A 19 3.63 -1.08 0.46
CA PHE A 19 2.60 -0.45 -0.39
C PHE A 19 2.72 -0.82 -1.88
N VAL A 20 3.88 -1.26 -2.38
CA VAL A 20 4.04 -1.77 -3.76
C VAL A 20 4.99 -2.96 -3.73
N LEU A 21 4.68 -3.99 -4.51
CA LEU A 21 5.64 -5.06 -4.83
C LEU A 21 5.63 -5.33 -6.32
N THR A 22 6.80 -5.60 -6.89
CA THR A 22 6.96 -6.03 -8.29
C THR A 22 8.09 -7.04 -8.41
N SER A 23 8.06 -7.85 -9.46
CA SER A 23 9.18 -8.72 -9.81
C SER A 23 10.30 -7.88 -10.42
N ILE A 24 11.54 -8.11 -9.97
CA ILE A 24 12.72 -7.47 -10.54
C ILE A 24 13.06 -8.09 -11.91
N SER A 25 12.86 -9.40 -12.05
CA SER A 25 13.18 -10.13 -13.28
C SER A 25 12.13 -9.97 -14.37
N GLU A 26 10.86 -9.75 -13.99
CA GLU A 26 9.75 -9.57 -14.93
C GLU A 26 8.75 -8.52 -14.41
N PRO A 27 9.07 -7.22 -14.50
CA PRO A 27 8.28 -6.13 -13.93
C PRO A 27 7.03 -5.78 -14.77
N LYS A 28 6.24 -6.79 -15.15
CA LYS A 28 5.02 -6.62 -15.96
C LYS A 28 3.76 -6.36 -15.12
N THR A 29 3.83 -6.65 -13.83
CA THR A 29 2.72 -6.43 -12.90
C THR A 29 3.21 -5.86 -11.57
N VAL A 30 2.32 -5.17 -10.88
CA VAL A 30 2.58 -4.64 -9.54
C VAL A 30 1.46 -5.06 -8.59
N ASN A 31 1.81 -5.45 -7.36
CA ASN A 31 0.85 -5.69 -6.29
C ASN A 31 0.65 -4.39 -5.50
N LEU A 32 -0.59 -3.92 -5.44
CA LEU A 32 -0.99 -2.68 -4.78
C LEU A 32 -2.06 -2.96 -3.74
N LYS A 33 -1.97 -2.33 -2.57
CA LYS A 33 -3.05 -2.31 -1.59
C LYS A 33 -4.25 -1.56 -2.17
N CYS A 34 -5.43 -2.02 -1.80
CA CYS A 34 -6.68 -1.39 -2.17
C CYS A 34 -7.68 -1.50 -1.03
N ASP A 35 -8.63 -0.58 -1.02
CA ASP A 35 -9.82 -0.71 -0.18
C ASP A 35 -10.64 -1.91 -0.71
N PRO A 36 -11.23 -2.77 0.14
CA PRO A 36 -11.92 -3.98 -0.32
C PRO A 36 -13.03 -3.75 -1.34
N ASP A 37 -13.84 -2.70 -1.17
CA ASP A 37 -14.98 -2.46 -2.06
C ASP A 37 -14.47 -1.91 -3.39
N ARG A 38 -13.50 -0.99 -3.34
CA ARG A 38 -12.80 -0.50 -4.54
C ARG A 38 -12.04 -1.62 -5.26
N ALA A 39 -11.50 -2.60 -4.55
CA ALA A 39 -10.75 -3.70 -5.13
C ALA A 39 -11.63 -4.55 -6.05
N VAL A 40 -12.88 -4.78 -5.66
CA VAL A 40 -13.87 -5.52 -6.46
C VAL A 40 -14.28 -4.70 -7.69
N ASP A 41 -14.68 -3.43 -7.50
CA ASP A 41 -15.06 -2.53 -8.62
C ASP A 41 -13.97 -2.46 -9.69
N LEU A 42 -12.72 -2.30 -9.29
CA LEU A 42 -11.59 -2.20 -10.23
C LEU A 42 -11.38 -3.48 -11.05
N ARG A 43 -11.59 -4.66 -10.46
CA ARG A 43 -11.47 -5.94 -11.17
C ARG A 43 -12.62 -6.13 -12.15
N GLU A 44 -13.81 -5.66 -11.81
CA GLU A 44 -14.98 -5.72 -12.70
C GLU A 44 -14.83 -4.77 -13.88
N ARG A 45 -14.28 -3.58 -13.65
CA ARG A 45 -14.08 -2.55 -14.68
C ARG A 45 -12.90 -2.81 -15.61
N PHE A 46 -11.85 -3.46 -15.10
CA PHE A 46 -10.61 -3.73 -15.83
C PHE A 46 -10.22 -5.20 -15.70
N PRO A 47 -11.05 -6.14 -16.19
CA PRO A 47 -10.87 -7.58 -15.95
C PRO A 47 -9.59 -8.15 -16.57
N ASP A 48 -9.07 -7.51 -17.62
CA ASP A 48 -7.84 -7.91 -18.31
C ASP A 48 -6.56 -7.28 -17.72
N ASP A 49 -6.69 -6.31 -16.82
CA ASP A 49 -5.56 -5.55 -16.27
C ASP A 49 -5.45 -5.62 -14.75
N ILE A 50 -6.55 -5.89 -14.03
CA ILE A 50 -6.60 -5.87 -12.58
C ILE A 50 -7.13 -7.20 -12.06
N PHE A 51 -6.29 -7.92 -11.33
CA PHE A 51 -6.55 -9.25 -10.83
C PHE A 51 -6.53 -9.29 -9.29
N PRO A 52 -7.07 -10.34 -8.66
CA PRO A 52 -6.85 -10.60 -7.24
C PRO A 52 -5.35 -10.67 -6.91
N GLY A 53 -4.93 -10.02 -5.82
CA GLY A 53 -3.52 -9.93 -5.44
C GLY A 53 -2.78 -11.28 -5.38
N PHE A 54 -1.77 -11.43 -6.22
CA PHE A 54 -0.88 -12.58 -6.29
C PHE A 54 -0.04 -12.70 -5.01
N HIS A 55 -0.03 -13.89 -4.40
CA HIS A 55 0.60 -14.20 -3.10
C HIS A 55 0.19 -13.31 -1.91
N MET A 56 -0.80 -12.43 -2.09
CA MET A 56 -1.25 -11.46 -1.09
C MET A 56 -2.70 -11.73 -0.67
N ASN A 57 -3.15 -11.02 0.38
CA ASN A 57 -4.55 -11.06 0.78
C ASN A 57 -5.42 -10.40 -0.31
N LYS A 58 -6.13 -11.22 -1.08
CA LYS A 58 -6.98 -10.82 -2.20
C LYS A 58 -8.14 -9.90 -1.82
N LYS A 59 -8.47 -9.76 -0.53
CA LYS A 59 -9.44 -8.74 -0.08
C LYS A 59 -8.84 -7.33 -0.13
N HIS A 60 -7.55 -7.19 0.14
CA HIS A 60 -6.89 -5.89 0.33
C HIS A 60 -5.84 -5.58 -0.73
N TRP A 61 -5.63 -6.47 -1.70
CA TRP A 61 -4.57 -6.33 -2.69
C TRP A 61 -5.07 -6.70 -4.08
N ASN A 62 -4.62 -5.90 -5.06
CA ASN A 62 -4.77 -6.15 -6.49
C ASN A 62 -3.41 -6.36 -7.12
N THR A 63 -3.33 -7.29 -8.08
CA THR A 63 -2.24 -7.36 -9.05
C THR A 63 -2.67 -6.54 -10.26
N VAL A 64 -1.87 -5.55 -10.63
CA VAL A 64 -2.17 -4.62 -11.73
C VAL A 64 -1.13 -4.82 -12.83
N SER A 65 -1.60 -5.08 -14.05
CA SER A 65 -0.78 -5.10 -15.26
C SER A 65 -0.29 -3.69 -15.58
N VAL A 66 1.02 -3.53 -15.80
CA VAL A 66 1.62 -2.27 -16.27
C VAL A 66 1.91 -2.29 -17.78
N MET A 67 1.61 -3.42 -18.45
CA MET A 67 1.76 -3.60 -19.89
C MET A 67 0.41 -3.58 -20.63
N GLY A 68 -0.67 -3.36 -19.88
CA GLY A 68 -2.04 -3.50 -20.33
C GLY A 68 -2.69 -2.19 -20.80
N SER A 69 -4.00 -2.06 -20.62
CA SER A 69 -4.76 -0.92 -21.16
C SER A 69 -4.78 0.33 -20.26
N LEU A 70 -4.37 0.18 -18.99
CA LEU A 70 -4.31 1.28 -18.03
C LEU A 70 -3.25 2.32 -18.41
N ASP A 71 -3.65 3.58 -18.46
CA ASP A 71 -2.72 4.67 -18.71
C ASP A 71 -1.83 4.97 -17.48
N HIS A 72 -0.76 5.76 -17.70
CA HIS A 72 0.18 6.11 -16.64
C HIS A 72 -0.47 6.89 -15.48
N LYS A 73 -1.55 7.63 -15.75
CA LYS A 73 -2.25 8.41 -14.72
C LYS A 73 -3.04 7.47 -13.82
N GLN A 74 -3.78 6.53 -14.39
CA GLN A 74 -4.53 5.50 -13.66
C GLN A 74 -3.58 4.66 -12.79
N ILE A 75 -2.46 4.19 -13.35
CA ILE A 75 -1.46 3.43 -12.57
C ILE A 75 -0.92 4.26 -11.41
N ARG A 76 -0.60 5.54 -11.64
CA ARG A 76 -0.13 6.44 -10.58
C ARG A 76 -1.18 6.64 -9.49
N GLU A 77 -2.45 6.81 -9.85
CA GLU A 77 -3.55 6.93 -8.89
C GLU A 77 -3.72 5.67 -8.04
N LEU A 78 -3.53 4.49 -8.62
CA LEU A 78 -3.57 3.22 -7.89
C LEU A 78 -2.39 3.09 -6.91
N ILE A 79 -1.18 3.48 -7.33
CA ILE A 79 0.00 3.51 -6.47
C ILE A 79 -0.20 4.51 -5.33
N GLN A 80 -0.69 5.71 -5.64
CA GLN A 80 -0.97 6.75 -4.66
C GLN A 80 -2.00 6.29 -3.63
N HIS A 81 -3.08 5.62 -4.06
CA HIS A 81 -4.07 5.03 -3.16
C HIS A 81 -3.45 4.01 -2.22
N SER A 82 -2.64 3.08 -2.76
CA SER A 82 -1.95 2.08 -1.97
C SER A 82 -1.01 2.70 -0.92
N TYR A 83 -0.26 3.73 -1.32
CA TYR A 83 0.60 4.50 -0.42
C TYR A 83 -0.21 5.20 0.67
N SER A 84 -1.32 5.86 0.32
CA SER A 84 -2.20 6.54 1.27
C SER A 84 -2.75 5.56 2.32
N LEU A 85 -3.15 4.34 1.94
CA LEU A 85 -3.60 3.32 2.91
C LEU A 85 -2.50 2.94 3.91
N VAL A 86 -1.25 2.82 3.47
CA VAL A 86 -0.13 2.56 4.37
C VAL A 86 0.14 3.77 5.25
N LEU A 87 0.20 4.97 4.66
CA LEU A 87 0.39 6.20 5.40
C LEU A 87 -0.69 6.33 6.49
N ASP A 88 -1.96 6.08 6.16
CA ASP A 88 -3.08 6.18 7.08
C ASP A 88 -2.97 5.22 8.26
N SER A 89 -2.38 4.03 8.05
CA SER A 89 -2.13 3.06 9.11
C SER A 89 -1.05 3.48 10.12
N LEU A 90 -0.23 4.49 9.80
CA LEU A 90 0.82 4.98 10.69
C LEU A 90 0.24 5.81 11.85
N SER A 91 0.89 5.71 13.02
CA SER A 91 0.55 6.59 14.15
C SER A 91 0.82 8.07 13.85
N LYS A 92 0.12 8.95 14.57
CA LYS A 92 0.29 10.41 14.47
C LYS A 92 1.75 10.84 14.66
N ASN A 93 2.47 10.21 15.59
CA ASN A 93 3.87 10.53 15.88
C ASN A 93 4.78 10.20 14.70
N VAL A 94 4.57 9.07 14.03
CA VAL A 94 5.35 8.69 12.83
C VAL A 94 4.99 9.61 11.66
N LYS A 95 3.71 9.91 11.44
CA LYS A 95 3.30 10.86 10.40
C LYS A 95 3.94 12.24 10.59
N ALA A 96 4.06 12.71 11.83
CA ALA A 96 4.66 13.99 12.16
C ALA A 96 6.17 14.07 11.85
N THR A 97 6.87 12.95 11.60
CA THR A 97 8.27 12.96 11.19
C THR A 97 8.46 12.94 9.67
N LEU A 98 7.38 12.89 8.88
CA LEU A 98 7.43 12.83 7.41
C LEU A 98 7.30 14.22 6.76
N ILE A 99 7.39 15.30 7.56
CA ILE A 99 7.22 16.70 7.16
C ILE A 99 8.57 17.40 7.07
#